data_AF-A0A8T4V3N1-F1
#
_entry.id   AF-A0A8T4V3N1-F1
#
_cell.length_a   1.000
_cell.length_b   1.000
_cell.length_c   1.000
_cell.angle_alpha   90.00
_cell.angle_beta   90.00
_cell.angle_gamma   90.00
#
_symmetry.space_group_name_H-M   'P 1'
#
loop_
_entity.id
_entity.type
_entity.pdbx_description
1 polymer ?
#
loop_
_entity_poly.entity_id
_entity_poly.type
_entity_poly.pdbx_seq_one_letter_code
_entity_poly.pdbx_strand_id
1 'polypeptide(L)'
;MHPGAGGGYSGGHQRMRFYIVMATLVVGGILFLLLVNNNNPNGFSLTSAIVGETNKSFIQTGDALGESTGTTQQKFNKVFSEEVVRTGKEVPVTLTSNQIPSVKKDTKVEEIHLFFEDLTTTINVNDDKLELNNIKEVKLALKGFSGSITFDEEGISLRGTAGRIEVNDVAFSSEKTLTIAVSKLQYRTFDLAGLSLKDIDIPAGDGSLTVSDKLTYSLNDEAVKIYAYRGLLSVSKEDNVTAATTLEGTMQGISVSGEELGINVW
;
A
#
# COMPACT_ATOMS: atom_id res chain seq x y z
N MET A 1 -1.00 -87.10 22.60
CA MET A 1 -0.99 -85.88 21.78
C MET A 1 -0.46 -84.74 22.62
N HIS A 2 0.42 -83.94 22.02
CA HIS A 2 1.24 -82.85 22.58
C HIS A 2 0.37 -81.60 22.90
N PRO A 3 0.92 -80.47 23.38
CA PRO A 3 0.67 -79.91 24.71
C PRO A 3 0.14 -78.47 24.65
N GLY A 4 -0.01 -77.79 25.81
CA GLY A 4 -0.27 -76.36 25.87
C GLY A 4 0.41 -75.71 27.06
N ALA A 5 1.64 -75.20 26.84
CA ALA A 5 2.37 -74.38 27.79
C ALA A 5 2.00 -72.91 27.60
N GLY A 6 1.53 -72.25 28.67
CA GLY A 6 1.33 -70.81 28.73
C GLY A 6 2.60 -70.11 29.22
N GLY A 7 3.18 -69.26 28.38
CA GLY A 7 4.23 -68.31 28.75
C GLY A 7 3.64 -66.94 29.04
N GLY A 8 3.90 -66.42 30.24
CA GLY A 8 3.41 -65.13 30.73
C GLY A 8 4.17 -63.92 30.18
N TYR A 9 3.43 -62.84 30.03
CA TYR A 9 3.79 -61.53 29.46
C TYR A 9 4.84 -60.76 30.28
N SER A 10 5.84 -60.19 29.60
CA SER A 10 6.64 -59.06 30.09
C SER A 10 6.92 -58.10 28.92
N GLY A 11 6.25 -56.95 28.90
CA GLY A 11 6.40 -55.97 27.80
C GLY A 11 5.71 -54.61 27.97
N GLY A 12 4.87 -54.42 28.99
CA GLY A 12 4.09 -53.18 29.18
C GLY A 12 4.86 -52.02 29.84
N HIS A 13 5.85 -52.30 30.68
CA HIS A 13 6.50 -51.24 31.49
C HIS A 13 7.53 -50.39 30.75
N GLN A 14 8.19 -50.93 29.71
CA GLN A 14 9.21 -50.18 28.98
C GLN A 14 8.60 -49.16 28.00
N ARG A 15 7.46 -49.48 27.39
CA ARG A 15 6.76 -48.56 26.45
C ARG A 15 6.17 -47.35 27.18
N MET A 16 5.58 -47.54 28.37
CA MET A 16 5.06 -46.43 29.18
C MET A 16 6.14 -45.44 29.61
N ARG A 17 7.32 -45.92 30.03
CA ARG A 17 8.45 -45.05 30.37
C ARG A 17 8.97 -44.27 29.17
N PHE A 18 8.98 -44.88 27.98
CA PHE A 18 9.36 -44.21 26.74
C PHE A 18 8.41 -43.06 26.38
N TYR A 19 7.10 -43.25 26.49
CA TYR A 19 6.12 -42.19 26.23
C TYR A 19 6.19 -41.05 27.24
N ILE A 20 6.44 -41.34 28.52
CA ILE A 20 6.60 -40.31 29.55
C ILE A 20 7.86 -39.47 29.29
N VAL A 21 8.96 -40.11 28.90
CA VAL A 21 10.21 -39.41 28.55
C VAL A 21 10.03 -38.57 27.28
N MET A 22 9.35 -39.10 26.26
CA MET A 22 9.06 -38.33 25.03
C MET A 22 8.12 -37.14 25.29
N ALA A 23 7.07 -37.34 26.08
CA ALA A 23 6.16 -36.25 26.43
C ALA A 23 6.86 -35.15 27.24
N THR A 24 7.70 -35.52 28.21
CA THR A 24 8.46 -34.53 28.99
C THR A 24 9.52 -33.81 28.16
N LEU A 25 10.13 -34.48 27.17
CA LEU A 25 11.10 -33.85 26.26
C LEU A 25 10.41 -32.88 25.30
N VAL A 26 9.23 -33.24 24.77
CA VAL A 26 8.44 -32.36 23.91
C VAL A 26 7.91 -31.15 24.68
N VAL A 27 7.30 -31.38 25.86
CA VAL A 27 6.77 -30.29 26.70
C VAL A 27 7.91 -29.40 27.20
N GLY A 28 9.03 -29.98 27.63
CA GLY A 28 10.22 -29.25 28.05
C GLY A 28 10.85 -28.44 26.91
N GLY A 29 10.89 -28.99 25.69
CA GLY A 29 11.37 -28.29 24.50
C GLY A 29 10.48 -27.10 24.11
N ILE A 30 9.15 -27.25 24.19
CA ILE A 30 8.21 -26.16 23.95
C ILE A 30 8.34 -25.07 25.02
N LEU A 31 8.45 -25.44 26.30
CA LEU A 31 8.66 -24.51 27.40
C LEU A 31 9.99 -23.76 27.28
N PHE A 32 11.06 -24.45 26.90
CA PHE A 32 12.37 -23.85 26.66
C PHE A 32 12.34 -22.89 25.46
N LEU A 33 11.67 -23.26 24.36
CA LEU A 33 11.47 -22.35 23.23
C LEU A 33 10.68 -21.10 23.62
N LEU A 34 9.64 -21.24 24.47
CA LEU A 34 8.90 -20.09 24.98
C LEU A 34 9.77 -19.21 25.90
N LEU A 35 10.58 -19.79 26.76
CA LEU A 35 11.40 -19.05 27.73
C LEU A 35 12.61 -18.36 27.08
N VAL A 36 13.27 -19.02 26.13
CA VAL A 36 14.42 -18.44 25.39
C VAL A 36 13.95 -17.38 24.41
N ASN A 37 12.76 -17.52 23.84
CA ASN A 37 12.20 -16.52 22.93
C ASN A 37 11.62 -15.29 23.66
N ASN A 38 11.34 -15.39 24.97
CA ASN A 38 10.89 -14.26 25.78
C ASN A 38 12.01 -13.23 26.10
N ASN A 39 13.28 -13.60 25.90
CA ASN A 39 14.42 -12.71 26.08
C ASN A 39 14.87 -12.02 24.78
N ASN A 40 14.10 -12.16 23.70
CA ASN A 40 14.34 -11.48 22.43
C ASN A 40 13.21 -10.46 22.18
N PRO A 41 13.50 -9.16 22.03
CA PRO A 41 12.47 -8.13 21.84
C PRO A 41 11.69 -8.22 20.51
N ASN A 42 12.01 -9.18 19.63
CA ASN A 42 11.38 -9.38 18.32
C ASN A 42 10.82 -10.81 18.14
N GLY A 43 10.31 -11.43 19.20
CA GLY A 43 9.70 -12.75 19.16
C GLY A 43 8.32 -12.76 18.48
N PHE A 44 8.10 -13.72 17.58
CA PHE A 44 6.86 -14.05 16.87
C PHE A 44 5.56 -13.81 17.68
N SER A 45 4.78 -12.80 17.28
CA SER A 45 3.38 -12.61 17.67
C SER A 45 2.47 -13.31 16.66
N LEU A 46 1.94 -14.49 17.01
CA LEU A 46 0.78 -15.03 16.31
C LEU A 46 -0.43 -14.41 17.01
N THR A 47 -1.09 -13.48 16.31
CA THR A 47 -2.21 -12.62 16.76
C THR A 47 -1.81 -11.46 17.69
N SER A 48 -1.52 -10.30 17.09
CA SER A 48 -1.52 -9.01 17.80
C SER A 48 -2.75 -8.21 17.39
N ALA A 49 -3.80 -8.28 18.21
CA ALA A 49 -4.76 -7.19 18.38
C ALA A 49 -4.28 -6.41 19.61
N ILE A 50 -3.87 -5.15 19.42
CA ILE A 50 -3.56 -4.25 20.52
C ILE A 50 -4.86 -3.57 20.91
N VAL A 51 -5.40 -3.91 22.09
CA VAL A 51 -6.45 -3.14 22.75
C VAL A 51 -5.73 -2.22 23.73
N GLY A 52 -5.82 -0.90 23.52
CA GLY A 52 -5.21 0.10 24.39
C GLY A 52 -5.83 0.05 25.78
N GLU A 53 -5.08 -0.43 26.76
CA GLU A 53 -5.44 -0.38 28.16
C GLU A 53 -5.13 1.03 28.71
N THR A 54 -6.18 1.77 29.09
CA THR A 54 -6.06 3.13 29.61
C THR A 54 -5.44 3.10 31.00
N ASN A 55 -4.12 3.22 31.08
CA ASN A 55 -3.45 3.48 32.35
C ASN A 55 -3.79 4.89 32.82
N LYS A 56 -4.67 4.95 33.84
CA LYS A 56 -4.86 6.12 34.70
C LYS A 56 -3.50 6.57 35.23
N SER A 57 -2.94 7.62 34.64
CA SER A 57 -1.89 8.41 35.27
C SER A 57 -2.40 9.85 35.43
N PHE A 58 -2.45 10.21 36.69
CA PHE A 58 -2.84 11.47 37.27
C PHE A 58 -1.94 12.60 36.73
N ILE A 59 -2.51 13.59 36.02
CA ILE A 59 -1.86 14.89 35.86
C ILE A 59 -2.77 15.96 36.43
N GLN A 60 -2.22 16.65 37.43
CA GLN A 60 -2.77 17.80 38.11
C GLN A 60 -3.22 18.87 37.12
N THR A 61 -4.45 19.33 37.30
CA THR A 61 -4.98 20.58 36.74
C THR A 61 -4.25 21.77 37.34
N GLY A 62 -3.45 22.43 36.50
CA GLY A 62 -3.00 23.81 36.67
C GLY A 62 -3.71 24.69 35.66
N ASP A 63 -4.43 25.67 36.21
CA ASP A 63 -5.28 26.68 35.59
C ASP A 63 -4.60 27.53 34.50
N ALA A 64 -5.34 27.81 33.40
CA ALA A 64 -5.34 29.09 32.68
C ALA A 64 -6.19 29.00 31.40
N LEU A 65 -7.34 29.66 31.42
CA LEU A 65 -8.13 30.06 30.26
C LEU A 65 -7.32 31.00 29.37
N GLY A 66 -7.20 30.64 28.09
CA GLY A 66 -6.64 31.50 27.05
C GLY A 66 -7.12 31.04 25.67
N GLU A 67 -8.11 31.73 25.12
CA GLU A 67 -8.47 31.63 23.72
C GLU A 67 -7.25 31.98 22.86
N SER A 68 -6.83 31.04 22.00
CA SER A 68 -5.97 31.35 20.86
C SER A 68 -6.40 30.48 19.69
N THR A 69 -7.00 31.14 18.71
CA THR A 69 -7.09 30.74 17.32
C THR A 69 -5.74 30.18 16.84
N GLY A 70 -5.68 28.87 16.58
CA GLY A 70 -4.46 28.14 16.24
C GLY A 70 -4.73 26.93 15.35
N THR A 71 -4.72 27.18 14.05
CA THR A 71 -4.33 26.28 12.94
C THR A 71 -4.64 24.78 13.04
N THR A 72 -5.66 24.36 12.28
CA THR A 72 -5.99 22.96 11.90
C THR A 72 -4.78 22.12 11.44
N GLN A 73 -3.71 22.76 10.95
CA GLN A 73 -2.45 22.10 10.55
C GLN A 73 -1.71 21.42 11.72
N GLN A 74 -1.81 21.92 12.96
CA GLN A 74 -1.09 21.32 14.09
C GLN A 74 -1.76 20.04 14.63
N LYS A 75 -3.08 19.89 14.41
CA LYS A 75 -3.79 18.65 14.77
C LYS A 75 -3.53 17.51 13.80
N PHE A 76 -3.30 17.80 12.51
CA PHE A 76 -2.89 16.79 11.53
C PHE A 76 -1.60 16.08 11.99
N ASN A 77 -0.52 16.81 12.27
CA ASN A 77 0.76 16.19 12.63
C ASN A 77 0.76 15.35 13.92
N LYS A 78 -0.19 15.57 14.84
CA LYS A 78 -0.22 14.88 16.13
C LYS A 78 -0.95 13.52 16.07
N VAL A 79 -1.87 13.34 15.11
CA VAL A 79 -2.53 12.04 14.86
C VAL A 79 -1.61 11.10 14.06
N PHE A 80 -0.68 11.64 13.26
CA PHE A 80 0.27 10.87 12.45
C PHE A 80 1.64 10.61 13.11
N SER A 81 1.85 11.08 14.35
CA SER A 81 3.13 10.90 15.06
C SER A 81 3.26 9.56 15.79
N GLU A 82 2.21 8.74 15.84
CA GLU A 82 2.32 7.37 16.32
C GLU A 82 2.84 6.49 15.18
N GLU A 83 4.00 5.88 15.44
CA GLU A 83 4.80 5.12 14.48
C GLU A 83 3.99 3.94 13.93
N VAL A 84 3.50 4.07 12.69
CA VAL A 84 2.93 2.94 11.95
C VAL A 84 3.97 1.83 11.94
N VAL A 85 3.70 0.73 12.64
CA VAL A 85 4.59 -0.43 12.70
C VAL A 85 4.70 -1.00 11.29
N ARG A 86 5.81 -0.67 10.61
CA ARG A 86 6.14 -1.19 9.29
C ARG A 86 6.48 -2.65 9.45
N THR A 87 5.50 -3.53 9.29
CA THR A 87 5.81 -4.93 9.13
C THR A 87 6.58 -5.07 7.82
N GLY A 88 7.73 -5.73 7.80
CA GLY A 88 8.48 -5.98 6.56
C GLY A 88 7.74 -6.90 5.56
N LYS A 89 6.48 -7.24 5.84
CA LYS A 89 5.63 -8.10 5.03
C LYS A 89 4.78 -7.24 4.11
N GLU A 90 4.85 -7.56 2.82
CA GLU A 90 3.96 -6.97 1.83
C GLU A 90 2.55 -7.56 1.95
N VAL A 91 1.55 -6.69 1.85
CA VAL A 91 0.13 -7.00 2.02
C VAL A 91 -0.60 -6.47 0.78
N PRO A 92 -1.39 -7.31 0.08
CA PRO A 92 -2.23 -6.85 -1.01
C PRO A 92 -3.22 -5.78 -0.56
N VAL A 93 -3.38 -4.75 -1.38
CA VAL A 93 -4.29 -3.63 -1.14
C VAL A 93 -4.99 -3.23 -2.44
N THR A 94 -6.27 -2.90 -2.30
CA THR A 94 -7.05 -2.22 -3.32
C THR A 94 -7.67 -0.98 -2.69
N LEU A 95 -7.51 0.17 -3.33
CA LEU A 95 -8.12 1.43 -2.90
C LEU A 95 -8.89 2.01 -4.08
N THR A 96 -10.10 2.48 -3.83
CA THR A 96 -10.80 3.45 -4.69
C THR A 96 -11.01 4.74 -3.91
N SER A 97 -10.85 5.89 -4.56
CA SER A 97 -11.07 7.20 -3.97
C SER A 97 -11.62 8.17 -5.02
N ASN A 98 -12.48 9.09 -4.61
CA ASN A 98 -12.95 10.20 -5.44
C ASN A 98 -11.96 11.39 -5.51
N GLN A 99 -10.75 11.24 -4.97
CA GLN A 99 -9.69 12.25 -4.97
C GLN A 99 -8.48 11.81 -5.79
N ILE A 100 -7.73 12.78 -6.34
CA ILE A 100 -6.48 12.52 -7.04
C ILE A 100 -5.31 12.81 -6.09
N PRO A 101 -4.40 11.85 -5.84
CA PRO A 101 -3.22 12.13 -5.04
C PRO A 101 -2.24 13.03 -5.78
N SER A 102 -1.52 13.87 -5.02
CA SER A 102 -0.39 14.63 -5.56
C SER A 102 0.88 13.79 -5.42
N VAL A 103 1.49 13.45 -6.55
CA VAL A 103 2.74 12.68 -6.59
C VAL A 103 3.77 13.45 -7.40
N LYS A 104 4.97 13.58 -6.83
CA LYS A 104 6.15 14.12 -7.53
C LYS A 104 7.36 13.24 -7.22
N LYS A 105 7.83 12.50 -8.22
CA LYS A 105 8.87 11.49 -7.99
C LYS A 105 9.68 11.15 -9.24
N ASP A 106 10.99 10.99 -9.06
CA ASP A 106 11.84 10.23 -9.98
C ASP A 106 11.69 8.73 -9.73
N THR A 107 11.24 8.00 -10.75
CA THR A 107 10.95 6.57 -10.63
C THR A 107 11.10 5.84 -11.97
N LYS A 108 11.01 4.51 -11.90
CA LYS A 108 10.85 3.63 -13.05
C LYS A 108 9.44 3.07 -13.03
N VAL A 109 8.78 3.09 -14.18
CA VAL A 109 7.43 2.57 -14.37
C VAL A 109 7.48 1.62 -15.56
N GLU A 110 6.84 0.47 -15.44
CA GLU A 110 6.85 -0.54 -16.50
C GLU A 110 6.10 -0.04 -17.72
N GLU A 111 4.93 0.57 -17.49
CA GLU A 111 4.11 1.13 -18.55
C GLU A 111 3.31 2.33 -18.06
N ILE A 112 3.21 3.35 -18.91
CA ILE A 112 2.34 4.51 -18.71
C ILE A 112 1.35 4.51 -19.86
N HIS A 113 0.05 4.52 -19.57
CA HIS A 113 -1.00 4.79 -20.55
C HIS A 113 -1.65 6.13 -20.25
N LEU A 114 -1.84 6.93 -21.28
CA LEU A 114 -2.46 8.24 -21.20
C LEU A 114 -3.52 8.35 -22.28
N PHE A 115 -4.73 8.73 -21.87
CA PHE A 115 -5.81 9.07 -22.78
C PHE A 115 -6.21 10.53 -22.60
N PHE A 116 -6.12 11.33 -23.65
CA PHE A 116 -6.38 12.77 -23.57
C PHE A 116 -6.93 13.36 -24.87
N GLU A 117 -7.61 14.49 -24.74
CA GLU A 117 -8.14 15.31 -25.85
C GLU A 117 -7.47 16.68 -25.95
N ASP A 118 -6.57 17.01 -25.01
CA ASP A 118 -5.79 18.24 -25.05
C ASP A 118 -4.67 18.12 -26.11
N LEU A 119 -4.94 18.72 -27.27
CA LEU A 119 -3.99 18.77 -28.39
C LEU A 119 -3.12 20.04 -28.37
N THR A 120 -3.33 20.91 -27.39
CA THR A 120 -2.61 22.20 -27.28
C THR A 120 -1.33 22.06 -26.47
N THR A 121 -1.31 21.12 -25.51
CA THR A 121 -0.12 20.82 -24.74
C THR A 121 0.99 20.26 -25.64
N THR A 122 2.17 20.88 -25.54
CA THR A 122 3.35 20.44 -26.30
C THR A 122 3.94 19.18 -25.68
N ILE A 123 4.05 18.13 -26.48
CA ILE A 123 4.73 16.88 -26.14
C ILE A 123 5.98 16.80 -27.01
N ASN A 124 7.16 16.69 -26.40
CA ASN A 124 8.41 16.53 -27.11
C ASN A 124 8.89 15.08 -27.01
N VAL A 125 9.32 14.51 -28.13
CA VAL A 125 9.97 13.20 -28.23
C VAL A 125 11.32 13.40 -28.92
N ASN A 126 12.43 13.05 -28.27
CA ASN A 126 13.79 13.33 -28.78
C ASN A 126 14.03 14.80 -29.14
N ASP A 127 13.54 15.70 -28.29
CA ASP A 127 13.59 17.16 -28.46
C ASP A 127 12.75 17.70 -29.64
N ASP A 128 12.12 16.83 -30.43
CA ASP A 128 11.19 17.21 -31.50
C ASP A 128 9.76 17.26 -30.97
N LYS A 129 8.99 18.25 -31.42
CA LYS A 129 7.56 18.36 -31.10
C LYS A 129 6.78 17.25 -31.80
N LEU A 130 5.98 16.51 -31.02
CA LEU A 130 5.00 15.57 -31.54
C LEU A 130 3.82 16.35 -32.15
N GLU A 131 3.72 16.28 -33.48
CA GLU A 131 2.65 16.92 -34.25
C GLU A 131 1.40 16.01 -34.29
N LEU A 132 0.32 16.45 -33.65
CA LEU A 132 -0.94 15.74 -33.50
C LEU A 132 -1.99 16.36 -34.42
N ASN A 133 -1.99 15.98 -35.70
CA ASN A 133 -2.85 16.57 -36.72
C ASN A 133 -4.07 15.69 -37.04
N ASN A 134 -5.25 16.31 -37.21
CA ASN A 134 -6.51 15.67 -37.60
C ASN A 134 -7.01 14.55 -36.67
N ILE A 135 -6.65 14.60 -35.39
CA ILE A 135 -7.13 13.69 -34.36
C ILE A 135 -7.93 14.47 -33.31
N LYS A 136 -8.87 13.80 -32.65
CA LYS A 136 -9.66 14.39 -31.55
C LYS A 136 -9.24 13.88 -30.18
N GLU A 137 -8.68 12.68 -30.16
CA GLU A 137 -8.26 11.96 -28.97
C GLU A 137 -6.91 11.30 -29.22
N VAL A 138 -6.15 11.13 -28.15
CA VAL A 138 -4.81 10.56 -28.17
C VAL A 138 -4.68 9.49 -27.10
N LYS A 139 -4.25 8.31 -27.52
CA LYS A 139 -3.75 7.24 -26.68
C LYS A 139 -2.23 7.23 -26.78
N LEU A 140 -1.57 7.72 -25.73
CA LEU A 140 -0.12 7.70 -25.61
C LEU A 140 0.28 6.58 -24.65
N ALA A 141 1.08 5.63 -25.11
CA ALA A 141 1.65 4.59 -24.26
C ALA A 141 3.19 4.70 -24.22
N LEU A 142 3.77 4.62 -23.02
CA LEU A 142 5.21 4.64 -22.80
C LEU A 142 5.62 3.35 -22.09
N LYS A 143 6.48 2.54 -22.72
CA LYS A 143 6.97 1.28 -22.15
C LYS A 143 8.40 1.43 -21.63
N GLY A 144 8.64 0.94 -20.42
CA GLY A 144 9.92 1.02 -19.72
C GLY A 144 10.33 2.45 -19.44
N PHE A 145 9.44 3.25 -18.84
CA PHE A 145 9.70 4.64 -18.53
C PHE A 145 10.66 4.76 -17.32
N SER A 146 11.59 5.71 -17.41
CA SER A 146 12.49 6.10 -16.33
C SER A 146 12.67 7.61 -16.34
N GLY A 147 12.30 8.27 -15.24
CA GLY A 147 12.43 9.72 -15.12
C GLY A 147 11.52 10.31 -14.06
N SER A 148 11.30 11.62 -14.16
CA SER A 148 10.43 12.38 -13.28
C SER A 148 8.98 12.27 -13.75
N ILE A 149 8.10 11.88 -12.82
CA ILE A 149 6.65 11.92 -12.96
C ILE A 149 6.12 12.92 -11.94
N THR A 150 5.24 13.81 -12.37
CA THR A 150 4.46 14.66 -11.48
C THR A 150 3.01 14.62 -11.92
N PHE A 151 2.08 14.33 -11.02
CA PHE A 151 0.66 14.45 -11.30
C PHE A 151 -0.11 14.89 -10.06
N ASP A 152 -1.20 15.58 -10.31
CA ASP A 152 -2.18 16.06 -9.34
C ASP A 152 -3.48 16.38 -10.08
N GLU A 153 -4.38 17.14 -9.44
CA GLU A 153 -5.62 17.60 -10.05
C GLU A 153 -5.40 18.45 -11.31
N GLU A 154 -4.30 19.21 -11.38
CA GLU A 154 -3.99 20.10 -12.50
C GLU A 154 -3.48 19.36 -13.73
N GLY A 155 -3.14 18.08 -13.66
CA GLY A 155 -2.69 17.29 -14.82
C GLY A 155 -1.42 16.50 -14.56
N ILE A 156 -0.82 15.97 -15.63
CA ILE A 156 0.39 15.14 -15.57
C ILE A 156 1.56 15.78 -16.31
N SER A 157 2.75 15.68 -15.72
CA SER A 157 4.03 16.08 -16.31
C SER A 157 4.98 14.89 -16.28
N LEU A 158 5.62 14.61 -17.40
CA LEU A 158 6.60 13.55 -17.56
C LEU A 158 7.87 14.13 -18.14
N ARG A 159 9.03 13.77 -17.58
CA ARG A 159 10.32 14.07 -18.17
C ARG A 159 11.27 12.90 -17.93
N GLY A 160 11.72 12.25 -19.00
CA GLY A 160 12.57 11.09 -18.88
C GLY A 160 12.80 10.36 -20.19
N THR A 161 13.02 9.07 -20.07
CA THR A 161 13.24 8.17 -21.21
C THR A 161 12.29 6.99 -21.19
N ALA A 162 11.89 6.50 -22.36
CA ALA A 162 11.16 5.25 -22.55
C ALA A 162 11.87 4.35 -23.56
N GLY A 163 11.67 3.04 -23.47
CA GLY A 163 12.17 2.08 -24.46
C GLY A 163 11.32 2.08 -25.74
N ARG A 164 10.03 2.42 -25.62
CA ARG A 164 9.08 2.47 -26.72
C ARG A 164 7.98 3.48 -26.41
N ILE A 165 7.57 4.24 -27.44
CA ILE A 165 6.48 5.21 -27.36
C ILE A 165 5.45 4.81 -28.43
N GLU A 166 4.18 4.70 -28.07
CA GLU A 166 3.10 4.43 -29.00
C GLU A 166 2.08 5.57 -28.94
N VAL A 167 1.63 6.03 -30.10
CA VAL A 167 0.63 7.11 -30.23
C VAL A 167 -0.46 6.59 -31.16
N ASN A 168 -1.68 6.41 -30.65
CA ASN A 168 -2.81 5.88 -31.42
C ASN A 168 -2.44 4.62 -32.24
N ASP A 169 -1.86 3.63 -31.55
CA ASP A 169 -1.40 2.34 -32.11
C ASP A 169 -0.20 2.43 -33.08
N VAL A 170 0.37 3.62 -33.31
CA VAL A 170 1.61 3.81 -34.07
C VAL A 170 2.80 3.80 -33.13
N ALA A 171 3.67 2.82 -33.28
CA ALA A 171 4.85 2.64 -32.43
C ALA A 171 6.09 3.33 -32.99
N PHE A 172 6.74 4.12 -32.15
CA PHE A 172 8.09 4.62 -32.32
C PHE A 172 9.01 3.77 -31.42
N SER A 173 9.93 3.05 -32.03
CA SER A 173 11.00 2.34 -31.33
C SER A 173 12.35 2.76 -31.92
N SER A 174 13.35 2.84 -31.07
CA SER A 174 14.75 3.06 -31.45
C SER A 174 15.60 1.97 -30.82
N GLU A 175 16.76 1.66 -31.40
CA GLU A 175 17.77 0.84 -30.71
C GLU A 175 18.31 1.51 -29.44
N LYS A 176 18.09 2.83 -29.31
CA LYS A 176 18.36 3.62 -28.11
C LYS A 176 17.07 3.91 -27.34
N THR A 177 17.21 4.46 -26.14
CA THR A 177 16.06 5.02 -25.42
C THR A 177 15.54 6.29 -26.10
N LEU A 178 14.23 6.48 -26.08
CA LEU A 178 13.55 7.68 -26.57
C LEU A 178 13.39 8.64 -25.39
N THR A 179 13.73 9.91 -25.56
CA THR A 179 13.41 10.92 -24.55
C THR A 179 11.97 11.41 -24.73
N ILE A 180 11.29 11.72 -23.63
CA ILE A 180 9.97 12.33 -23.66
C ILE A 180 9.89 13.45 -22.62
N ALA A 181 9.27 14.55 -23.01
CA ALA A 181 8.96 15.66 -22.12
C ALA A 181 7.57 16.22 -22.40
N VAL A 182 6.76 16.33 -21.35
CA VAL A 182 5.44 16.97 -21.36
C VAL A 182 5.20 17.63 -20.01
N SER A 183 4.52 18.77 -20.00
CA SER A 183 4.19 19.50 -18.78
C SER A 183 2.70 19.81 -18.71
N LYS A 184 2.09 19.47 -17.56
CA LYS A 184 0.69 19.76 -17.22
C LYS A 184 -0.33 19.34 -18.29
N LEU A 185 -0.11 18.18 -18.90
CA LEU A 185 -1.06 17.60 -19.84
C LEU A 185 -2.38 17.32 -19.14
N GLN A 186 -3.47 17.87 -19.69
CA GLN A 186 -4.82 17.48 -19.28
C GLN A 186 -5.14 16.11 -19.88
N TYR A 187 -5.71 15.23 -19.07
CA TYR A 187 -6.03 13.86 -19.46
C TYR A 187 -7.46 13.51 -19.04
N ARG A 188 -8.06 12.55 -19.76
CA ARG A 188 -9.27 11.85 -19.33
C ARG A 188 -8.89 10.70 -18.41
N THR A 189 -7.96 9.85 -18.83
CA THR A 189 -7.46 8.77 -17.99
C THR A 189 -5.94 8.65 -18.05
N PHE A 190 -5.36 8.13 -16.98
CA PHE A 190 -4.00 7.60 -17.05
C PHE A 190 -3.81 6.40 -16.14
N ASP A 191 -2.88 5.54 -16.53
CA ASP A 191 -2.47 4.35 -15.79
C ASP A 191 -0.95 4.32 -15.65
N LEU A 192 -0.46 4.00 -14.45
CA LEU A 192 0.95 3.80 -14.13
C LEU A 192 1.15 2.38 -13.60
N ALA A 193 1.63 1.48 -14.44
CA ALA A 193 1.86 0.08 -14.08
C ALA A 193 3.28 -0.14 -13.54
N GLY A 194 3.39 -0.91 -12.45
CA GLY A 194 4.68 -1.18 -11.80
C GLY A 194 5.25 0.05 -11.07
N LEU A 195 4.39 0.98 -10.67
CA LEU A 195 4.76 2.15 -9.89
C LEU A 195 5.23 1.72 -8.51
N SER A 196 6.37 2.23 -8.06
CA SER A 196 6.88 2.03 -6.70
C SER A 196 7.08 3.36 -5.99
N LEU A 197 6.42 3.52 -4.84
CA LEU A 197 6.42 4.74 -4.05
C LEU A 197 6.71 4.42 -2.58
N LYS A 198 7.50 5.28 -1.94
CA LYS A 198 7.79 5.15 -0.49
C LYS A 198 6.54 5.39 0.33
N ASP A 199 5.74 6.34 -0.11
CA ASP A 199 4.46 6.69 0.46
C ASP A 199 3.59 7.36 -0.61
N ILE A 200 2.28 7.24 -0.43
CA ILE A 200 1.25 7.91 -1.24
C ILE A 200 0.25 8.51 -0.25
N ASP A 201 0.04 9.82 -0.38
CA ASP A 201 -0.97 10.55 0.37
C ASP A 201 -2.20 10.76 -0.52
N ILE A 202 -3.31 10.14 -0.14
CA ILE A 202 -4.63 10.32 -0.74
C ILE A 202 -5.37 11.38 0.08
N PRO A 203 -5.81 12.48 -0.55
CA PRO A 203 -6.60 13.51 0.14
C PRO A 203 -7.88 12.95 0.76
N ALA A 204 -8.46 13.71 1.70
CA ALA A 204 -9.73 13.34 2.31
C ALA A 204 -10.85 13.29 1.26
N GLY A 205 -11.62 12.22 1.27
CA GLY A 205 -12.73 12.01 0.36
C GLY A 205 -13.41 10.66 0.58
N ASP A 206 -14.24 10.29 -0.38
CA ASP A 206 -15.06 9.08 -0.31
C ASP A 206 -14.46 7.97 -1.17
N GLY A 207 -14.70 6.72 -0.77
CA GLY A 207 -14.12 5.58 -1.45
C GLY A 207 -14.19 4.27 -0.68
N SER A 208 -13.35 3.32 -1.05
CA SER A 208 -13.26 2.02 -0.39
C SER A 208 -11.83 1.52 -0.36
N LEU A 209 -11.45 0.94 0.76
CA LEU A 209 -10.17 0.32 1.00
C LEU A 209 -10.36 -1.16 1.32
N THR A 210 -9.73 -2.03 0.55
CA THR A 210 -9.67 -3.47 0.80
C THR A 210 -8.24 -3.91 1.08
N VAL A 211 -8.03 -4.68 2.14
CA VAL A 211 -6.71 -5.21 2.54
C VAL A 211 -6.78 -6.73 2.58
N SER A 212 -6.00 -7.38 1.69
CA SER A 212 -5.88 -8.85 1.57
C SER A 212 -7.20 -9.62 1.52
N ASP A 213 -8.25 -9.03 0.94
CA ASP A 213 -9.62 -9.58 0.86
C ASP A 213 -10.23 -9.95 2.23
N LYS A 214 -9.63 -9.47 3.33
CA LYS A 214 -10.03 -9.81 4.71
C LYS A 214 -10.68 -8.64 5.42
N LEU A 215 -10.28 -7.43 5.07
CA LEU A 215 -10.82 -6.20 5.62
C LEU A 215 -11.26 -5.34 4.44
N THR A 216 -12.52 -4.90 4.49
CA THR A 216 -13.05 -3.85 3.60
C THR A 216 -13.54 -2.72 4.48
N TYR A 217 -13.10 -1.51 4.16
CA TYR A 217 -13.35 -0.29 4.90
C TYR A 217 -13.90 0.77 3.95
N SER A 218 -15.04 1.37 4.28
CA SER A 218 -15.62 2.46 3.50
C SER A 218 -15.01 3.78 3.96
N LEU A 219 -14.50 4.57 3.02
CA LEU A 219 -13.97 5.91 3.30
C LEU A 219 -15.11 6.92 3.19
N ASN A 220 -15.26 7.77 4.21
CA ASN A 220 -16.26 8.84 4.23
C ASN A 220 -15.62 10.16 4.67
N ASP A 221 -15.20 10.99 3.72
CA ASP A 221 -14.38 12.19 3.95
C ASP A 221 -13.08 11.91 4.74
N GLU A 222 -12.40 10.81 4.38
CA GLU A 222 -11.21 10.31 5.09
C GLU A 222 -9.98 10.32 4.19
N ALA A 223 -8.86 10.84 4.70
CA ALA A 223 -7.57 10.79 4.03
C ALA A 223 -6.87 9.45 4.28
N VAL A 224 -6.09 8.97 3.31
CA VAL A 224 -5.37 7.69 3.41
C VAL A 224 -3.91 7.91 3.09
N LYS A 225 -3.01 7.36 3.92
CA LYS A 225 -1.58 7.29 3.66
C LYS A 225 -1.15 5.84 3.51
N ILE A 226 -0.64 5.48 2.34
CA ILE A 226 -0.13 4.13 2.04
C ILE A 226 1.39 4.17 2.04
N TYR A 227 2.03 3.19 2.68
CA TYR A 227 3.48 3.11 2.80
C TYR A 227 4.06 1.92 2.03
N ALA A 228 5.21 2.16 1.38
CA ALA A 228 5.94 1.22 0.54
C ALA A 228 5.02 0.54 -0.49
N TYR A 229 4.33 1.37 -1.28
CA TYR A 229 3.41 0.90 -2.31
C TYR A 229 4.17 0.40 -3.54
N ARG A 230 3.67 -0.70 -4.11
CA ARG A 230 4.07 -1.20 -5.42
C ARG A 230 2.84 -1.74 -6.17
N GLY A 231 2.56 -1.23 -7.36
CA GLY A 231 1.42 -1.72 -8.13
C GLY A 231 0.99 -0.84 -9.30
N LEU A 232 -0.31 -0.92 -9.61
CA LEU A 232 -1.02 -0.15 -10.62
C LEU A 232 -1.75 1.03 -9.96
N LEU A 233 -1.45 2.23 -10.42
CA LEU A 233 -2.22 3.43 -10.12
C LEU A 233 -2.97 3.87 -11.37
N SER A 234 -4.28 4.04 -11.25
CA SER A 234 -5.16 4.51 -12.31
C SER A 234 -5.92 5.73 -11.87
N VAL A 235 -6.06 6.72 -12.74
CA VAL A 235 -6.92 7.89 -12.52
C VAL A 235 -7.84 8.09 -13.70
N SER A 236 -9.11 8.31 -13.44
CA SER A 236 -10.14 8.64 -14.44
C SER A 236 -10.85 9.94 -14.08
N LYS A 237 -10.93 10.84 -15.05
CA LYS A 237 -11.69 12.09 -15.06
C LYS A 237 -12.77 11.94 -16.14
N GLU A 238 -13.82 11.17 -15.86
CA GLU A 238 -14.98 11.13 -16.75
C GLU A 238 -15.78 12.43 -16.68
N ASP A 239 -16.39 12.83 -17.79
CA ASP A 239 -17.17 14.05 -17.87
C ASP A 239 -18.36 13.99 -16.88
N ASN A 240 -18.42 14.95 -15.96
CA ASN A 240 -19.46 15.08 -14.92
C ASN A 240 -19.42 14.01 -13.80
N VAL A 241 -18.30 13.30 -13.64
CA VAL A 241 -18.05 12.39 -12.50
C VAL A 241 -16.90 12.97 -11.67
N THR A 242 -16.95 12.82 -10.34
CA THR A 242 -15.78 13.10 -9.50
C THR A 242 -14.62 12.22 -9.94
N ALA A 243 -13.41 12.77 -9.98
CA ALA A 243 -12.24 12.02 -10.40
C ALA A 243 -12.11 10.72 -9.59
N ALA A 244 -11.89 9.59 -10.25
CA ALA A 244 -11.73 8.31 -9.59
C ALA A 244 -10.26 7.90 -9.62
N THR A 245 -9.64 7.74 -8.46
CA THR A 245 -8.33 7.10 -8.31
C THR A 245 -8.53 5.66 -7.86
N THR A 246 -7.83 4.75 -8.52
CA THR A 246 -7.72 3.35 -8.11
C THR A 246 -6.26 2.99 -7.87
N LEU A 247 -5.98 2.29 -6.77
CA LEU A 247 -4.70 1.64 -6.52
C LEU A 247 -4.92 0.14 -6.37
N GLU A 248 -4.13 -0.65 -7.07
CA GLU A 248 -4.12 -2.10 -6.91
C GLU A 248 -2.67 -2.59 -6.82
N GLY A 249 -2.30 -3.28 -5.74
CA GLY A 249 -0.92 -3.72 -5.56
C GLY A 249 -0.62 -4.23 -4.16
N THR A 250 0.64 -4.05 -3.74
CA THR A 250 1.11 -4.39 -2.39
C THR A 250 1.58 -3.16 -1.64
N MET A 251 1.48 -3.22 -0.30
CA MET A 251 1.96 -2.19 0.63
C MET A 251 2.56 -2.83 1.88
N GLN A 252 3.28 -2.06 2.70
CA GLN A 252 3.80 -2.51 4.00
C GLN A 252 3.13 -1.83 5.20
N GLY A 253 2.35 -0.78 4.95
CA GLY A 253 1.61 -0.09 5.98
C GLY A 253 0.55 0.81 5.38
N ILE A 254 -0.47 1.08 6.18
CA ILE A 254 -1.55 2.00 5.83
C ILE A 254 -1.97 2.77 7.08
N SER A 255 -2.34 4.02 6.87
CA SER A 255 -2.98 4.87 7.87
C SER A 255 -4.20 5.49 7.21
N VAL A 256 -5.32 5.48 7.91
CA VAL A 256 -6.54 6.18 7.49
C VAL A 256 -6.82 7.23 8.56
N SER A 257 -7.05 8.47 8.15
CA SER A 257 -7.57 9.49 9.08
C SER A 257 -9.06 9.23 9.25
N GLY A 258 -9.55 9.14 10.47
CA GLY A 258 -10.96 8.92 10.73
C GLY A 258 -11.27 9.05 12.21
N GLU A 259 -12.55 9.01 12.55
CA GLU A 259 -12.97 8.80 13.93
C GLU A 259 -12.63 7.36 14.37
N GLU A 260 -12.44 7.14 15.68
CA GLU A 260 -12.19 5.80 16.20
C GLU A 260 -13.31 4.84 15.76
N LEU A 261 -12.93 3.71 15.15
CA LEU A 261 -13.85 2.61 14.89
C LEU A 261 -14.41 2.09 16.22
N GLY A 262 -15.64 2.49 16.55
CA GLY A 262 -16.41 1.92 17.65
C GLY A 262 -16.80 0.48 17.34
N ILE A 263 -15.87 -0.47 17.49
CA ILE A 263 -16.16 -1.89 17.37
C ILE A 263 -16.87 -2.35 18.64
N ASN A 264 -18.20 -2.39 18.59
CA ASN A 264 -19.00 -2.98 19.65
C ASN A 264 -19.10 -4.49 19.38
N VAL A 265 -18.29 -5.29 20.08
CA VAL A 265 -18.36 -6.76 20.03
C VAL A 265 -19.36 -7.20 21.10
N TRP A 266 -20.48 -7.77 20.68
CA TRP A 266 -21.48 -8.38 21.56
C TRP A 266 -21.16 -9.85 21.80
#